data_AF-A0A914U0F3-F1
#
_entry.id   AF-A0A914U0F3-F1
#
_cell.length_a   1.000
_cell.length_b   1.000
_cell.length_c   1.000
_cell.angle_alpha   90.00
_cell.angle_beta   90.00
_cell.angle_gamma   90.00
#
_symmetry.space_group_name_H-M   'P 1'
#
loop_
_entity.id
_entity.type
_entity.pdbx_description
1 polymer ?
#
loop_
_entity_poly.entity_id
_entity_poly.type
_entity_poly.pdbx_seq_one_letter_code
_entity_poly.pdbx_strand_id
1 'polypeptide(L)'
;MFALNILKSFKQFSKLHFINLLVEDPKYAYCWTKMLQLESHDIPEFVRQLGNQYEPEANEFIQSMKKRLITPVDSVETCTIFGKEYKLLMITTPKGLKDFLQKYFIDSKPDILGIDSEAYKFKLSLFQLATKDWCCIIDIFLLSPYLSTSDWTLVFQHIFDPTIIRIGFAFHADFNFIQIAFPHICDEILKEDNRKVICLSTLSKAILDDSEAKNVVFSKLTDNNMTTKSNISLSNVSKAILDIKLNKDQQSSDWNWRPLSYEQKIYAVTDAIVVILIKEKIETDLKNAFGDEKTLKIMEKGNICFGQKQKKELKIKRGNKMTTNESNISIEVDVVNEQEN
;
A
#
# COMPACT_ATOMS: atom_id res chain seq x y z
N MET A 1 12.84 18.52 -4.22
CA MET A 1 13.98 19.48 -4.22
C MET A 1 15.34 18.81 -3.98
N PHE A 2 15.50 17.90 -3.00
CA PHE A 2 16.80 17.27 -2.69
C PHE A 2 17.31 16.30 -3.77
N ALA A 3 16.50 15.47 -4.44
CA ALA A 3 17.00 14.61 -5.52
C ALA A 3 17.62 15.42 -6.68
N LEU A 4 17.01 16.54 -7.06
CA LEU A 4 17.56 17.43 -8.08
C LEU A 4 18.68 18.33 -7.54
N ASN A 5 18.65 18.73 -6.27
CA ASN A 5 19.75 19.46 -5.63
C ASN A 5 20.96 18.56 -5.37
N ILE A 6 20.77 17.27 -5.06
CA ILE A 6 21.78 16.21 -5.00
C ILE A 6 22.35 16.01 -6.40
N LEU A 7 21.50 15.80 -7.41
CA LEU A 7 21.96 15.63 -8.78
C LEU A 7 22.63 16.89 -9.32
N LYS A 8 22.22 18.09 -8.90
CA LYS A 8 22.90 19.36 -9.20
C LYS A 8 24.19 19.54 -8.42
N SER A 9 24.27 19.06 -7.18
CA SER A 9 25.47 19.11 -6.32
C SER A 9 26.47 17.99 -6.62
N PHE A 10 26.08 16.98 -7.40
CA PHE A 10 27.01 15.99 -7.93
C PHE A 10 28.11 16.68 -8.73
N LYS A 11 29.34 16.24 -8.50
CA LYS A 11 30.48 16.61 -9.35
C LYS A 11 30.12 16.25 -10.79
N GLN A 12 30.58 17.07 -11.73
CA GLN A 12 30.29 16.96 -13.17
C GLN A 12 30.48 15.53 -13.70
N PHE A 13 31.51 14.83 -13.22
CA PHE A 13 31.77 13.42 -13.51
C PHE A 13 30.59 12.47 -13.19
N SER A 14 29.95 12.63 -12.04
CA SER A 14 28.82 11.79 -11.62
C SER A 14 27.54 12.09 -12.42
N LYS A 15 27.36 13.34 -12.87
CA LYS A 15 26.28 13.70 -13.79
C LYS A 15 26.46 13.02 -15.13
N LEU A 16 27.68 13.01 -15.67
CA LEU A 16 28.02 12.36 -16.94
C LEU A 16 27.88 10.84 -16.87
N HIS A 17 28.33 10.23 -15.78
CA HIS A 17 28.14 8.80 -15.56
C HIS A 17 26.65 8.43 -15.55
N PHE A 18 25.81 9.23 -14.86
CA PHE A 18 24.36 9.02 -14.87
C PHE A 18 23.75 9.14 -16.28
N ILE A 19 24.15 10.13 -17.10
CA ILE A 19 23.67 10.24 -18.48
C ILE A 19 24.12 9.06 -19.33
N ASN A 20 25.35 8.56 -19.15
CA ASN A 20 25.85 7.39 -19.87
C ASN A 20 25.11 6.09 -19.50
N LEU A 21 24.58 5.99 -18.28
CA LEU A 21 23.73 4.86 -17.88
C LEU A 21 22.35 4.87 -18.56
N LEU A 22 21.96 5.98 -19.18
CA LEU A 22 20.71 6.13 -19.93
C LEU A 22 20.90 5.90 -21.43
N VAL A 23 22.01 5.28 -21.86
CA VAL A 23 22.29 4.96 -23.28
C VAL A 23 21.13 4.20 -23.95
N GLU A 24 20.45 3.32 -23.22
CA GLU A 24 19.34 2.51 -23.73
C GLU A 24 18.04 3.30 -23.91
N ASP A 25 17.95 4.52 -23.35
CA ASP A 25 16.85 5.46 -23.58
C ASP A 25 17.40 6.84 -23.97
N PRO A 26 17.81 7.02 -25.24
CA PRO A 26 18.48 8.24 -25.71
C PRO A 26 17.61 9.50 -25.54
N LYS A 27 16.29 9.35 -25.64
CA LYS A 27 15.32 10.43 -25.38
C LYS A 27 15.40 10.88 -23.92
N TYR A 28 15.35 9.93 -22.98
CA TYR A 28 15.41 10.26 -21.55
C TYR A 28 16.78 10.82 -21.16
N ALA A 29 17.86 10.29 -21.73
CA ALA A 29 19.21 10.84 -21.58
C ALA A 29 19.24 12.33 -21.98
N TYR A 30 18.71 12.67 -23.15
CA TYR A 30 18.62 14.05 -23.63
C TYR A 30 17.83 14.96 -22.67
N CYS A 31 16.65 14.53 -22.25
CA CYS A 31 15.82 15.26 -21.30
C CYS A 31 16.56 15.58 -19.97
N TRP A 32 17.33 14.62 -19.45
CA TRP A 32 18.12 14.83 -18.23
C TRP A 32 19.29 15.80 -18.43
N THR A 33 19.94 15.82 -19.60
CA THR A 33 21.00 16.81 -19.86
C THR A 33 20.47 18.24 -19.75
N LYS A 34 19.27 18.50 -20.29
CA LYS A 34 18.60 19.80 -20.21
C LYS A 34 18.14 20.11 -18.78
N MET A 35 17.59 19.12 -18.08
CA MET A 35 17.15 19.28 -16.68
C MET A 35 18.31 19.61 -15.73
N LEU A 36 19.48 19.01 -15.95
CA LEU A 36 20.70 19.23 -15.17
C LEU A 36 21.50 20.45 -15.60
N GLN A 37 21.08 21.11 -16.69
CA GLN A 37 21.75 22.28 -17.27
C GLN A 37 23.22 21.98 -17.60
N LEU A 38 23.47 20.84 -18.25
CA LEU A 38 24.82 20.50 -18.72
C LEU A 38 25.21 21.38 -19.90
N GLU A 39 26.45 21.84 -19.92
CA GLU A 39 27.01 22.59 -21.05
C GLU A 39 27.15 21.68 -22.26
N SER A 40 27.03 22.24 -23.47
CA SER A 40 27.05 21.43 -24.70
C SER A 40 28.31 20.58 -24.83
N HIS A 41 29.47 21.06 -24.35
CA HIS A 41 30.73 20.32 -24.43
C HIS A 41 30.77 19.09 -23.51
N ASP A 42 29.99 19.08 -22.43
CA ASP A 42 29.91 17.97 -21.48
C ASP A 42 28.98 16.86 -21.96
N ILE A 43 27.96 17.18 -22.76
CA ILE A 43 26.95 16.22 -23.17
C ILE A 43 27.58 15.13 -24.07
N PRO A 44 27.42 13.82 -23.76
CA PRO A 44 27.93 12.75 -24.61
C PRO A 44 27.49 12.91 -26.07
N GLU A 45 28.40 12.61 -27.01
CA GLU A 45 28.18 12.89 -28.43
C GLU A 45 26.89 12.26 -28.96
N PHE A 46 26.60 11.01 -28.57
CA PHE A 46 25.38 10.31 -28.96
C PHE A 46 24.09 11.00 -28.51
N VAL A 47 24.12 11.74 -27.39
CA VAL A 47 22.99 12.54 -26.89
C VAL A 47 22.93 13.89 -27.59
N ARG A 48 24.09 14.49 -27.85
CA ARG A 48 24.23 15.80 -28.51
C ARG A 48 23.69 15.77 -29.93
N GLN A 49 23.92 14.67 -30.64
CA GLN A 49 23.42 14.41 -31.99
C GLN A 49 21.89 14.29 -32.05
N LEU A 50 21.22 13.97 -30.94
CA LEU A 50 19.75 13.91 -30.88
C LEU A 50 19.10 15.30 -30.98
N GLY A 51 19.84 16.36 -30.62
CA GLY A 51 19.50 17.75 -30.93
C GLY A 51 18.04 18.17 -30.71
N ASN A 52 17.58 19.18 -31.47
CA ASN A 52 16.25 19.78 -31.37
C ASN A 52 15.08 18.78 -31.57
N GLN A 53 15.36 17.56 -32.02
CA GLN A 53 14.34 16.52 -32.27
C GLN A 53 13.48 16.27 -31.04
N TYR A 54 14.08 16.30 -29.84
CA TYR A 54 13.38 16.07 -28.57
C TYR A 54 13.26 17.33 -27.72
N GLU A 55 13.45 18.53 -28.27
CA GLU A 55 13.31 19.77 -27.51
C GLU A 55 11.88 19.98 -26.96
N PRO A 56 10.79 19.69 -27.71
CA PRO A 56 9.43 19.77 -27.18
C PRO A 56 9.21 18.82 -25.98
N GLU A 57 9.65 17.57 -26.11
CA GLU A 57 9.53 16.56 -25.05
C GLU A 57 10.43 16.86 -23.86
N ALA A 58 11.62 17.42 -24.09
CA ALA A 58 12.50 17.89 -23.02
C ALA A 58 11.86 19.04 -22.27
N ASN A 59 11.22 19.99 -22.96
CA ASN A 59 10.47 21.07 -22.33
C ASN A 59 9.28 20.54 -21.52
N GLU A 60 8.50 19.62 -22.07
CA GLU A 60 7.40 18.97 -21.35
C GLU A 60 7.90 18.16 -20.14
N PHE A 61 8.99 17.40 -20.31
CA PHE A 61 9.66 16.66 -19.25
C PHE A 61 10.15 17.59 -18.14
N ILE A 62 10.81 18.70 -18.48
CA ILE A 62 11.30 19.68 -17.51
C ILE A 62 10.13 20.34 -16.78
N GLN A 63 9.05 20.70 -17.49
CA GLN A 63 7.86 21.27 -16.85
C GLN A 63 7.19 20.26 -15.92
N SER A 64 7.06 19.01 -16.36
CA SER A 64 6.56 17.89 -15.55
C SER A 64 7.45 17.66 -14.32
N MET A 65 8.76 17.62 -14.49
CA MET A 65 9.72 17.45 -13.39
C MET A 65 9.74 18.65 -12.45
N LYS A 66 9.67 19.89 -12.95
CA LYS A 66 9.52 21.09 -12.13
C LYS A 66 8.24 21.06 -11.31
N LYS A 67 7.12 20.59 -11.89
CA LYS A 67 5.87 20.32 -11.15
C LYS A 67 6.02 19.19 -10.14
N ARG A 68 6.86 18.17 -10.40
CA ARG A 68 7.19 17.07 -9.47
C ARG A 68 8.17 17.47 -8.37
N LEU A 69 8.92 18.57 -8.55
CA LEU A 69 9.87 19.11 -7.57
C LEU A 69 9.20 19.91 -6.46
N ILE A 70 8.01 19.47 -6.03
CA ILE A 70 7.35 20.03 -4.86
C ILE A 70 8.26 19.81 -3.65
N THR A 71 8.43 20.87 -2.88
CA THR A 71 8.96 20.76 -1.52
C THR A 71 7.99 19.88 -0.75
N PRO A 72 8.41 18.75 -0.16
CA PRO A 72 7.57 18.01 0.75
C PRO A 72 7.02 18.99 1.79
N VAL A 73 5.71 19.14 1.82
CA VAL A 73 4.98 20.03 2.71
C VAL A 73 3.83 19.20 3.25
N ASP A 74 3.79 19.07 4.56
CA ASP A 74 2.65 18.44 5.21
C ASP A 74 1.41 19.31 5.01
N SER A 75 0.28 18.71 4.71
CA SER A 75 -0.97 19.43 4.55
C SER A 75 -2.05 18.87 5.47
N VAL A 76 -2.96 19.77 5.84
CA VAL A 76 -4.17 19.44 6.56
C VAL A 76 -5.32 20.01 5.75
N GLU A 77 -6.17 19.12 5.28
CA GLU A 77 -7.32 19.43 4.44
C GLU A 77 -8.57 18.82 5.09
N THR A 78 -9.75 19.22 4.62
CA THR A 78 -11.00 18.53 4.92
C THR A 78 -11.43 17.76 3.68
N CYS A 79 -11.92 16.54 3.86
CA CYS A 79 -12.58 15.79 2.81
C CYS A 79 -13.93 15.24 3.29
N THR A 80 -14.82 14.96 2.34
CA THR A 80 -16.13 14.35 2.64
C THR A 80 -16.18 12.95 2.04
N ILE A 81 -16.30 11.95 2.91
CA ILE A 81 -16.37 10.54 2.53
C ILE A 81 -17.71 10.00 3.04
N PHE A 82 -18.53 9.49 2.13
CA PHE A 82 -19.88 8.96 2.42
C PHE A 82 -20.77 9.93 3.22
N GLY A 83 -20.69 11.23 2.93
CA GLY A 83 -21.49 12.27 3.58
C GLY A 83 -20.98 12.71 4.95
N LYS A 84 -19.86 12.16 5.43
CA LYS A 84 -19.18 12.58 6.66
C LYS A 84 -17.90 13.33 6.34
N GLU A 85 -17.66 14.43 7.05
CA GLU A 85 -16.41 15.17 6.97
C GLU A 85 -15.31 14.50 7.81
N TYR A 86 -14.11 14.44 7.23
CA TYR A 86 -12.90 13.95 7.85
C TYR A 86 -11.80 14.97 7.72
N LYS A 87 -10.95 15.04 8.75
CA LYS A 87 -9.66 15.72 8.65
C LYS A 87 -8.69 14.85 7.87
N LEU A 88 -8.27 15.30 6.69
CA LEU A 88 -7.28 14.64 5.85
C LEU A 88 -5.88 15.20 6.14
N LEU A 89 -4.98 14.31 6.57
CA LEU A 89 -3.59 14.63 6.88
C LEU A 89 -2.69 14.06 5.78
N MET A 90 -1.88 14.90 5.15
CA MET A 90 -0.85 14.47 4.21
C MET A 90 0.50 14.65 4.88
N ILE A 91 1.18 13.53 5.18
CA ILE A 91 2.47 13.53 5.88
C ILE A 91 3.58 13.20 4.89
N THR A 92 4.44 14.19 4.62
CA THR A 92 5.51 14.12 3.62
C THR A 92 6.87 14.55 4.16
N THR A 93 6.94 15.10 5.38
CA THR A 93 8.21 15.51 6.02
C THR A 93 8.51 14.71 7.29
N PRO A 94 9.80 14.50 7.65
CA PRO A 94 10.18 13.87 8.92
C PRO A 94 9.62 14.59 10.15
N LYS A 95 9.58 15.93 10.11
CA LYS A 95 9.01 16.74 11.19
C LYS A 95 7.50 16.50 11.30
N GLY A 96 6.78 16.53 10.18
CA GLY A 96 5.35 16.26 10.13
C GLY A 96 5.00 14.87 10.65
N LEU A 97 5.81 13.86 10.33
CA LEU A 97 5.64 12.51 10.85
C LEU A 97 5.79 12.46 12.37
N LYS A 98 6.82 13.11 12.92
CA LYS A 98 7.00 13.19 14.38
C LYS A 98 5.83 13.92 15.05
N ASP A 99 5.44 15.07 14.52
CA ASP A 99 4.31 15.87 15.04
C ASP A 99 3.00 15.09 14.94
N PHE A 100 2.81 14.31 13.87
CA PHE A 100 1.68 13.41 13.68
C PHE A 100 1.65 12.31 14.74
N LEU A 101 2.74 11.58 14.96
CA LEU A 101 2.80 10.51 15.97
C LEU A 101 2.54 11.05 17.38
N GLN A 102 3.13 12.19 17.73
CA GLN A 102 2.89 12.84 19.02
C GLN A 102 1.39 13.13 19.21
N LYS A 103 0.80 13.85 18.26
CA LYS A 103 -0.58 14.31 18.39
C LYS A 103 -1.62 13.19 18.29
N TYR A 104 -1.42 12.24 17.38
CA TYR A 104 -2.46 11.29 16.97
C TYR A 104 -2.28 9.88 17.51
N PHE A 105 -1.14 9.56 18.12
CA PHE A 105 -0.91 8.27 18.77
C PHE A 105 -0.62 8.45 20.26
N ILE A 106 0.27 9.38 20.62
CA ILE A 106 0.67 9.57 22.01
C ILE A 106 -0.39 10.36 22.79
N ASP A 107 -0.83 11.50 22.24
CA ASP A 107 -1.78 12.39 22.93
C ASP A 107 -3.22 11.88 22.82
N SER A 108 -3.66 11.47 21.61
CA SER A 108 -5.05 11.06 21.39
C SER A 108 -5.35 9.58 21.63
N LYS A 109 -4.35 8.70 21.57
CA LYS A 109 -4.44 7.25 21.82
C LYS A 109 -5.67 6.58 21.17
N PRO A 110 -5.67 6.36 19.84
CA PRO A 110 -6.83 5.84 19.15
C PRO A 110 -7.09 4.37 19.53
N ASP A 111 -8.34 4.00 19.76
CA ASP A 111 -8.71 2.61 20.07
C ASP A 111 -8.82 1.74 18.81
N ILE A 112 -9.19 2.35 17.68
CA ILE A 112 -9.43 1.69 16.40
C ILE A 112 -8.70 2.44 15.29
N LEU A 113 -8.04 1.69 14.41
CA LEU A 113 -7.32 2.21 13.25
C LEU A 113 -7.65 1.39 12.00
N GLY A 114 -8.26 2.03 11.01
CA GLY A 114 -8.35 1.49 9.65
C GLY A 114 -7.02 1.67 8.94
N ILE A 115 -6.57 0.65 8.22
CA ILE A 115 -5.26 0.62 7.57
C ILE A 115 -5.42 0.08 6.16
N ASP A 116 -4.71 0.74 5.23
CA ASP A 116 -4.54 0.26 3.86
C ASP A 116 -3.13 0.64 3.34
N SER A 117 -2.77 0.16 2.15
CA SER A 117 -1.52 0.57 1.48
C SER A 117 -1.63 0.66 -0.03
N GLU A 118 -0.82 1.54 -0.64
CA GLU A 118 -0.65 1.58 -2.09
C GLU A 118 0.79 1.30 -2.50
N ALA A 119 0.95 0.50 -3.56
CA ALA A 119 2.26 0.11 -4.08
C ALA A 119 2.35 0.35 -5.59
N TYR A 120 3.55 0.70 -6.06
CA TYR A 120 3.84 0.84 -7.49
C TYR A 120 5.14 0.10 -7.82
N LYS A 121 5.10 -0.76 -8.86
CA LYS A 121 6.22 -1.63 -9.25
C LYS A 121 6.85 -2.38 -8.06
N PHE A 122 6.00 -3.00 -7.24
CA PHE A 122 6.38 -3.78 -6.05
C PHE A 122 7.03 -2.98 -4.90
N LYS A 123 6.95 -1.65 -4.94
CA LYS A 123 7.44 -0.79 -3.86
C LYS A 123 6.28 -0.08 -3.17
N LEU A 124 6.25 -0.18 -1.84
CA LEU A 124 5.31 0.56 -1.01
C LEU A 124 5.47 2.06 -1.25
N SER A 125 4.39 2.71 -1.68
CA SER A 125 4.38 4.12 -2.07
C SER A 125 3.70 4.98 -1.01
N LEU A 126 2.55 4.50 -0.51
CA LEU A 126 1.74 5.18 0.49
C LEU A 126 1.32 4.20 1.57
N PHE A 127 1.11 4.72 2.78
CA PHE A 127 0.49 4.00 3.87
C PHE A 127 -0.64 4.83 4.46
N GLN A 128 -1.87 4.29 4.46
CA GLN A 128 -3.05 5.03 4.87
C GLN A 128 -3.53 4.58 6.23
N LEU A 129 -3.97 5.55 7.02
CA LEU A 129 -4.47 5.37 8.37
C LEU A 129 -5.78 6.14 8.52
N ALA A 130 -6.78 5.54 9.15
CA ALA A 130 -8.06 6.18 9.41
C ALA A 130 -8.57 5.90 10.81
N THR A 131 -9.29 6.86 11.36
CA THR A 131 -10.14 6.71 12.55
C THR A 131 -11.53 7.22 12.23
N LYS A 132 -12.39 7.29 13.25
CA LYS A 132 -13.71 7.92 13.10
C LYS A 132 -13.65 9.42 12.80
N ASP A 133 -12.55 10.12 13.11
CA ASP A 133 -12.50 11.59 13.05
C ASP A 133 -11.47 12.13 12.05
N TRP A 134 -10.47 11.34 11.70
CA TRP A 134 -9.39 11.76 10.80
C TRP A 134 -8.92 10.61 9.92
N CYS A 135 -8.35 10.97 8.77
CA CYS A 135 -7.62 10.09 7.89
C CYS A 135 -6.27 10.70 7.55
N CYS A 136 -5.29 9.84 7.28
CA CYS A 136 -3.91 10.22 7.08
C CYS A 136 -3.32 9.39 5.95
N ILE A 137 -2.56 10.04 5.09
CA ILE A 137 -1.69 9.41 4.11
C ILE A 137 -0.25 9.72 4.52
N ILE A 138 0.50 8.67 4.82
CA ILE A 138 1.95 8.75 5.03
C ILE A 138 2.62 8.45 3.70
N ASP A 139 3.37 9.43 3.18
CA ASP A 139 4.06 9.31 1.90
C ASP A 139 5.39 8.57 2.07
N ILE A 140 5.33 7.25 2.01
CA ILE A 140 6.51 6.39 2.16
C ILE A 140 7.56 6.76 1.10
N PHE A 141 7.14 6.98 -0.15
CA PHE A 141 8.04 7.35 -1.24
C PHE A 141 8.84 8.63 -0.95
N LEU A 142 8.19 9.71 -0.47
CA LEU A 142 8.87 10.96 -0.13
C LEU A 142 9.69 10.89 1.15
N LEU A 143 9.26 10.11 2.15
CA LEU A 143 9.90 10.05 3.46
C LEU A 143 11.10 9.10 3.52
N SER A 144 11.09 8.02 2.74
CA SER A 144 12.10 6.96 2.80
C SER A 144 13.55 7.45 2.65
N PRO A 145 13.88 8.45 1.80
CA PRO A 145 15.24 8.97 1.71
C PRO A 145 15.74 9.74 2.95
N TYR A 146 14.84 10.15 3.85
CA TYR A 146 15.16 11.03 4.99
C TYR A 146 15.03 10.35 6.35
N LEU A 147 14.38 9.19 6.40
CA LEU A 147 14.14 8.44 7.62
C LEU A 147 15.04 7.22 7.71
N SER A 148 15.60 7.01 8.88
CA SER A 148 16.40 5.83 9.20
C SER A 148 15.50 4.62 9.49
N THR A 149 16.10 3.44 9.52
CA THR A 149 15.42 2.22 9.99
C THR A 149 14.81 2.41 11.38
N SER A 150 15.53 3.06 12.31
CA SER A 150 15.01 3.31 13.67
C SER A 150 13.80 4.24 13.68
N ASP A 151 13.75 5.23 12.77
CA ASP A 151 12.58 6.10 12.66
C ASP A 151 11.35 5.31 12.21
N TRP A 152 11.51 4.44 11.20
CA TRP A 152 10.42 3.56 10.75
C TRP A 152 10.01 2.56 11.83
N THR A 153 10.95 1.94 12.53
CA THR A 153 10.63 1.06 13.66
C THR A 153 9.74 1.79 14.67
N LEU A 154 10.06 3.03 15.04
CA LEU A 154 9.25 3.81 15.98
C LEU A 154 7.85 4.13 15.44
N VAL A 155 7.74 4.50 14.16
CA VAL A 155 6.44 4.72 13.49
C VAL A 155 5.57 3.48 13.59
N PHE A 156 6.13 2.32 13.25
CA PHE A 156 5.39 1.07 13.24
C PHE A 156 5.14 0.54 14.66
N GLN A 157 5.96 0.86 15.67
CA GLN A 157 5.66 0.55 17.07
C GLN A 157 4.39 1.26 17.54
N HIS A 158 4.20 2.53 17.18
CA HIS A 158 2.97 3.25 17.50
C HIS A 158 1.76 2.73 16.72
N ILE A 159 1.93 2.48 15.42
CA ILE A 159 0.84 1.97 14.59
C ILE A 159 0.43 0.56 15.02
N PHE A 160 1.40 -0.28 15.39
CA PHE A 160 1.22 -1.66 15.83
C PHE A 160 1.15 -1.82 17.35
N ASP A 161 0.84 -0.76 18.09
CA ASP A 161 0.64 -0.84 19.53
C ASP A 161 -0.47 -1.87 19.88
N PRO A 162 -0.21 -2.81 20.80
CA PRO A 162 -1.14 -3.89 21.14
C PRO A 162 -2.39 -3.40 21.87
N THR A 163 -2.52 -2.11 22.21
CA THR A 163 -3.75 -1.51 22.73
C THR A 163 -4.74 -1.18 21.61
N ILE A 164 -4.27 -0.95 20.39
CA ILE A 164 -5.06 -0.48 19.24
C ILE A 164 -5.61 -1.65 18.43
N ILE A 165 -6.91 -1.63 18.13
CA ILE A 165 -7.55 -2.58 17.20
C ILE A 165 -7.38 -2.07 15.78
N ARG A 166 -6.89 -2.93 14.90
CA ARG A 166 -6.47 -2.52 13.56
C ARG A 166 -7.20 -3.31 12.52
N ILE A 167 -7.77 -2.62 11.55
CA ILE A 167 -8.72 -3.19 10.62
C ILE A 167 -8.19 -2.95 9.22
N GLY A 168 -8.13 -4.00 8.42
CA GLY A 168 -7.81 -3.89 7.01
C GLY A 168 -8.46 -5.01 6.20
N PHE A 169 -8.23 -5.00 4.90
CA PHE A 169 -8.84 -5.98 3.99
C PHE A 169 -7.75 -6.75 3.25
N ALA A 170 -7.78 -8.09 3.31
CA ALA A 170 -6.74 -8.93 2.71
C ALA A 170 -5.30 -8.56 3.15
N PHE A 171 -5.19 -8.13 4.41
CA PHE A 171 -4.03 -7.48 5.03
C PHE A 171 -2.69 -8.22 4.91
N HIS A 172 -2.69 -9.52 4.59
CA HIS A 172 -1.46 -10.25 4.28
C HIS A 172 -0.71 -9.66 3.07
N ALA A 173 -1.43 -9.11 2.08
CA ALA A 173 -0.79 -8.50 0.92
C ALA A 173 -0.06 -7.20 1.31
N ASP A 174 -0.75 -6.31 2.04
CA ASP A 174 -0.17 -5.07 2.58
C ASP A 174 1.02 -5.36 3.48
N PHE A 175 0.86 -6.36 4.35
CA PHE A 175 1.92 -6.83 5.23
C PHE A 175 3.17 -7.27 4.46
N ASN A 176 3.01 -7.97 3.34
CA ASN A 176 4.15 -8.37 2.52
C ASN A 176 4.87 -7.15 1.94
N PHE A 177 4.15 -6.10 1.52
CA PHE A 177 4.79 -4.86 1.06
C PHE A 177 5.53 -4.14 2.18
N ILE A 178 4.94 -4.09 3.39
CA ILE A 178 5.62 -3.55 4.58
C ILE A 178 6.88 -4.35 4.89
N GLN A 179 6.80 -5.68 4.85
CA GLN A 179 7.95 -6.56 5.13
C GLN A 179 9.06 -6.40 4.10
N ILE A 180 8.72 -6.23 2.83
CA ILE A 180 9.69 -5.97 1.76
C ILE A 180 10.33 -4.60 1.94
N ALA A 181 9.54 -3.57 2.26
CA ALA A 181 10.04 -2.22 2.46
C ALA A 181 10.85 -2.06 3.76
N PHE A 182 10.47 -2.78 4.81
CA PHE A 182 10.99 -2.65 6.17
C PHE A 182 11.21 -4.02 6.84
N PRO A 183 12.17 -4.83 6.36
CA PRO A 183 12.33 -6.21 6.82
C PRO A 183 12.59 -6.35 8.33
N HIS A 184 13.25 -5.37 8.95
CA HIS A 184 13.56 -5.36 10.38
C HIS A 184 12.33 -5.23 11.29
N ILE A 185 11.24 -4.65 10.79
CA ILE A 185 10.02 -4.40 11.56
C ILE A 185 9.29 -5.70 11.89
N CYS A 186 9.34 -6.67 10.98
CA CYS A 186 8.69 -7.96 11.16
C CYS A 186 9.31 -8.82 12.25
N ASP A 187 10.60 -8.63 12.53
CA ASP A 187 11.30 -9.41 13.53
C ASP A 187 11.08 -8.93 14.96
N GLU A 188 10.78 -7.65 15.15
CA GLU A 188 10.67 -7.00 16.46
C GLU A 188 9.23 -6.71 16.88
N ILE A 189 8.38 -6.28 15.96
CA ILE A 189 7.03 -5.74 16.27
C ILE A 189 5.93 -6.77 16.07
N LEU A 190 6.17 -7.76 15.20
CA LEU A 190 5.11 -8.59 14.63
C LEU A 190 5.08 -10.01 15.18
N LYS A 191 6.09 -10.41 15.94
CA LYS A 191 6.20 -11.75 16.55
C LYS A 191 5.40 -11.94 17.83
N GLU A 192 5.05 -10.85 18.52
CA GLU A 192 4.18 -10.94 19.69
C GLU A 192 2.73 -11.14 19.25
N ASP A 193 1.96 -11.78 20.12
CA ASP A 193 0.59 -12.27 19.91
C ASP A 193 -0.38 -11.15 19.50
N ASN A 194 -0.37 -10.81 18.21
CA ASN A 194 -1.08 -9.69 17.60
C ASN A 194 -2.58 -9.98 17.37
N ARG A 195 -3.28 -10.48 18.39
CA ARG A 195 -4.74 -10.76 18.42
C ARG A 195 -5.65 -9.54 18.16
N LYS A 196 -5.10 -8.41 17.71
CA LYS A 196 -5.83 -7.16 17.47
C LYS A 196 -5.79 -6.66 16.03
N VAL A 197 -5.31 -7.47 15.09
CA VAL A 197 -5.48 -7.19 13.65
C VAL A 197 -6.66 -7.97 13.11
N ILE A 198 -7.74 -7.27 12.76
CA ILE A 198 -8.94 -7.82 12.14
C ILE A 198 -8.80 -7.71 10.63
N CYS A 199 -8.68 -8.85 9.95
CA CYS A 199 -8.72 -8.92 8.50
C CYS A 199 -10.17 -9.17 8.04
N LEU A 200 -10.78 -8.16 7.40
CA LEU A 200 -12.16 -8.25 6.97
C LEU A 200 -12.42 -9.31 5.90
N SER A 201 -11.42 -9.65 5.08
CA SER A 201 -11.58 -10.72 4.10
C SER A 201 -11.63 -12.09 4.78
N THR A 202 -10.86 -12.30 5.86
CA THR A 202 -10.93 -13.49 6.71
C THR A 202 -12.24 -13.55 7.47
N LEU A 203 -12.64 -12.44 8.10
CA LEU A 203 -13.91 -12.34 8.83
C LEU A 203 -15.11 -12.62 7.91
N SER A 204 -15.12 -12.03 6.71
CA SER A 204 -16.21 -12.23 5.74
C SER A 204 -16.32 -13.70 5.32
N LYS A 205 -15.19 -14.40 5.11
CA LYS A 205 -15.19 -15.84 4.82
C LYS A 205 -15.80 -16.65 5.97
N ALA A 206 -15.41 -16.32 7.20
CA ALA A 206 -15.92 -16.98 8.39
C ALA A 206 -17.42 -16.73 8.61
N ILE A 207 -17.91 -15.53 8.32
CA ILE A 207 -19.34 -15.20 8.37
C ILE A 207 -20.10 -15.97 7.28
N LEU A 208 -19.56 -16.08 6.07
CA LEU A 208 -20.20 -16.82 4.98
C LEU A 208 -20.30 -18.34 5.26
N ASP A 209 -19.42 -18.88 6.11
CA ASP A 209 -19.45 -20.26 6.57
C ASP A 209 -20.44 -20.52 7.71
N ASP A 210 -20.92 -19.46 8.35
CA ASP A 210 -21.87 -19.51 9.45
C ASP A 210 -23.25 -19.07 8.93
N SER A 211 -24.16 -20.02 8.72
CA SER A 211 -25.44 -19.76 8.04
C SER A 211 -26.28 -18.70 8.76
N GLU A 212 -26.26 -18.67 10.09
CA GLU A 212 -26.99 -17.69 10.88
C GLU A 212 -26.35 -16.31 10.74
N ALA A 213 -25.01 -16.21 10.90
CA ALA A 213 -24.30 -14.94 10.76
C ALA A 213 -24.40 -14.37 9.35
N LYS A 214 -24.31 -15.23 8.32
CA LYS A 214 -24.51 -14.87 6.92
C LYS A 214 -25.88 -14.24 6.70
N ASN A 215 -26.95 -14.86 7.20
CA ASN A 215 -28.31 -14.36 7.01
C ASN A 215 -28.55 -13.01 7.69
N VAL A 216 -27.75 -12.66 8.71
CA VAL A 216 -27.81 -11.36 9.38
C VAL A 216 -27.00 -10.32 8.61
N VAL A 217 -25.70 -10.55 8.47
CA VAL A 217 -24.72 -9.56 7.94
C VAL A 217 -24.90 -9.34 6.43
N PHE A 218 -25.23 -10.41 5.72
CA PHE A 218 -25.37 -10.41 4.27
C PHE A 218 -26.82 -10.63 3.82
N SER A 219 -27.79 -10.24 4.67
CA SER A 219 -29.23 -10.36 4.41
C SER A 219 -29.68 -9.77 3.07
N LYS A 220 -28.99 -8.71 2.59
CA LYS A 220 -29.28 -8.02 1.33
C LYS A 220 -28.72 -8.70 0.09
N LEU A 221 -28.00 -9.82 0.23
CA LEU A 221 -27.55 -10.61 -0.92
C LEU A 221 -28.73 -11.40 -1.50
N THR A 222 -29.55 -10.76 -2.31
CA THR A 222 -30.63 -11.42 -3.06
C THR A 222 -30.12 -12.14 -4.31
N ASP A 223 -28.92 -11.80 -4.78
CA ASP A 223 -28.34 -12.37 -5.99
C ASP A 223 -27.28 -13.42 -5.64
N ASN A 224 -27.49 -14.66 -6.11
CA ASN A 224 -26.63 -15.83 -5.90
C ASN A 224 -25.15 -15.68 -6.31
N ASN A 225 -24.72 -14.52 -6.83
CA ASN A 225 -23.39 -14.29 -7.41
C ASN A 225 -22.49 -13.29 -6.67
N MET A 226 -22.98 -12.50 -5.69
CA MET A 226 -22.20 -11.36 -5.20
C MET A 226 -21.12 -11.66 -4.15
N THR A 227 -21.24 -12.73 -3.35
CA THR A 227 -20.15 -13.12 -2.42
C THR A 227 -20.09 -14.63 -2.20
N THR A 228 -19.70 -15.37 -3.22
CA THR A 228 -19.06 -16.67 -2.98
C THR A 228 -17.70 -16.43 -2.34
N LYS A 229 -17.12 -17.44 -1.68
CA LYS A 229 -15.76 -17.34 -1.11
C LYS A 229 -14.70 -16.86 -2.12
N SER A 230 -14.93 -17.11 -3.41
CA SER A 230 -14.05 -16.70 -4.51
C SER A 230 -14.16 -15.21 -4.87
N ASN A 231 -15.26 -14.53 -4.48
CA ASN A 231 -15.57 -13.17 -4.93
C ASN A 231 -15.47 -12.12 -3.80
N ILE A 232 -14.79 -12.44 -2.71
CA ILE A 232 -14.62 -11.53 -1.55
C ILE A 232 -13.56 -10.47 -1.90
N SER A 233 -14.06 -9.28 -2.23
CA SER A 233 -13.27 -8.06 -2.43
C SER A 233 -13.84 -6.93 -1.58
N LEU A 234 -13.03 -5.92 -1.28
CA LEU A 234 -13.45 -4.78 -0.46
C LEU A 234 -14.69 -4.10 -1.05
N SER A 235 -14.73 -3.88 -2.37
CA SER A 235 -15.88 -3.27 -3.05
C SER A 235 -17.14 -4.13 -2.96
N ASN A 236 -17.03 -5.46 -3.11
CA ASN A 236 -18.20 -6.35 -3.03
C ASN A 236 -18.73 -6.41 -1.60
N VAL A 237 -17.84 -6.50 -0.61
CA VAL A 237 -18.22 -6.52 0.82
C VAL A 237 -18.84 -5.17 1.22
N SER A 238 -18.23 -4.06 0.81
CA SER A 238 -18.78 -2.72 1.02
C SER A 238 -20.19 -2.57 0.42
N LYS A 239 -20.38 -3.04 -0.83
CA LYS A 239 -21.70 -2.99 -1.47
C LYS A 239 -22.72 -3.88 -0.75
N ALA A 240 -22.33 -5.07 -0.34
CA ALA A 240 -23.25 -6.01 0.32
C ALA A 240 -23.68 -5.54 1.72
N ILE A 241 -22.76 -4.95 2.49
CA ILE A 241 -22.98 -4.60 3.90
C ILE A 241 -23.45 -3.15 4.07
N LEU A 242 -22.81 -2.22 3.37
CA LEU A 242 -23.07 -0.78 3.49
C LEU A 242 -23.94 -0.21 2.37
N ASP A 243 -24.23 -0.99 1.33
CA ASP A 243 -24.87 -0.53 0.07
C ASP A 243 -24.02 0.50 -0.71
N ILE A 244 -22.73 0.62 -0.38
CA ILE A 244 -21.79 1.58 -0.97
C ILE A 244 -21.01 0.92 -2.10
N LYS A 245 -21.03 1.55 -3.30
CA LYS A 245 -20.16 1.16 -4.41
C LYS A 245 -18.86 1.98 -4.35
N LEU A 246 -17.74 1.30 -4.11
CA LEU A 246 -16.42 1.94 -4.13
C LEU A 246 -15.99 2.27 -5.56
N ASN A 247 -15.40 3.46 -5.73
CA ASN A 247 -14.76 3.86 -6.99
C ASN A 247 -13.41 3.12 -7.12
N LYS A 248 -13.13 2.53 -8.29
CA LYS A 248 -11.88 1.80 -8.59
C LYS A 248 -10.93 2.53 -9.55
N ASP A 249 -11.30 3.73 -10.00
CA ASP A 249 -10.61 4.45 -11.08
C ASP A 249 -9.13 4.72 -10.75
N GLN A 250 -8.78 4.82 -9.47
CA GLN A 250 -7.41 5.09 -9.04
C GLN A 250 -6.60 3.83 -8.68
N GLN A 251 -7.20 2.63 -8.70
CA GLN A 251 -6.55 1.39 -8.25
C GLN A 251 -5.25 1.08 -9.01
N SER A 252 -5.19 1.44 -10.30
CA SER A 252 -4.03 1.22 -11.18
C SER A 252 -3.22 2.49 -11.45
N SER A 253 -3.38 3.52 -10.63
CA SER A 253 -2.65 4.78 -10.79
C SER A 253 -1.14 4.62 -10.60
N ASP A 254 -0.38 5.58 -11.14
CA ASP A 254 1.02 5.73 -10.76
C ASP A 254 1.11 6.34 -9.34
N TRP A 255 1.21 5.45 -8.34
CA TRP A 255 1.33 5.84 -6.93
C TRP A 255 2.67 6.44 -6.55
N ASN A 256 3.65 6.50 -7.48
CA ASN A 256 4.88 7.29 -7.31
C ASN A 256 4.75 8.68 -7.93
N TRP A 257 3.65 8.98 -8.62
CA TRP A 257 3.41 10.31 -9.18
C TRP A 257 3.26 11.35 -8.07
N ARG A 258 3.98 12.48 -8.18
CA ARG A 258 3.89 13.59 -7.22
C ARG A 258 3.68 14.93 -7.93
N PRO A 259 2.82 15.83 -7.38
CA PRO A 259 1.98 15.61 -6.20
C PRO A 259 0.88 14.57 -6.49
N LEU A 260 0.37 13.93 -5.44
CA LEU A 260 -0.85 13.12 -5.59
C LEU A 260 -1.99 14.04 -6.00
N SER A 261 -2.82 13.58 -6.94
CA SER A 261 -4.07 14.27 -7.28
C SER A 261 -5.05 14.21 -6.12
N TYR A 262 -6.08 15.07 -6.15
CA TYR A 262 -7.14 15.01 -5.14
C TYR A 262 -7.86 13.66 -5.17
N GLU A 263 -8.14 13.14 -6.36
CA GLU A 263 -8.80 11.86 -6.59
C GLU A 263 -7.99 10.69 -6.03
N GLN A 264 -6.66 10.70 -6.24
CA GLN A 264 -5.74 9.71 -5.64
C GLN A 264 -5.79 9.75 -4.11
N LYS A 265 -5.75 10.96 -3.52
CA LYS A 265 -5.84 11.13 -2.06
C LYS A 265 -7.17 10.60 -1.53
N ILE A 266 -8.28 10.96 -2.17
CA ILE A 266 -9.63 10.55 -1.76
C ILE A 266 -9.81 9.04 -1.88
N TYR A 267 -9.38 8.43 -2.97
CA TYR A 267 -9.40 6.98 -3.12
C TYR A 267 -8.65 6.29 -1.98
N ALA A 268 -7.39 6.69 -1.76
CA ALA A 268 -6.52 6.06 -0.77
C ALA A 268 -7.09 6.12 0.66
N VAL A 269 -7.62 7.28 1.09
CA VAL A 269 -8.23 7.36 2.43
C VAL A 269 -9.60 6.70 2.51
N THR A 270 -10.33 6.59 1.41
CA THR A 270 -11.62 5.91 1.37
C THR A 270 -11.45 4.43 1.72
N ASP A 271 -10.42 3.77 1.20
CA ASP A 271 -10.17 2.35 1.44
C ASP A 271 -9.77 2.08 2.91
N ALA A 272 -9.02 2.99 3.55
CA ALA A 272 -8.76 2.91 5.00
C ALA A 272 -9.99 3.25 5.87
N ILE A 273 -10.87 4.15 5.44
CA ILE A 273 -12.09 4.51 6.19
C ILE A 273 -13.14 3.39 6.10
N VAL A 274 -13.38 2.86 4.90
CA VAL A 274 -14.50 1.95 4.66
C VAL A 274 -14.35 0.64 5.45
N VAL A 275 -13.14 0.19 5.72
CA VAL A 275 -12.91 -1.01 6.56
C VAL A 275 -13.41 -0.81 7.99
N ILE A 276 -13.31 0.40 8.55
CA ILE A 276 -13.86 0.71 9.87
C ILE A 276 -15.39 0.63 9.82
N LEU A 277 -16.00 1.27 8.83
CA LEU A 277 -17.45 1.30 8.67
C LEU A 277 -18.04 -0.10 8.47
N ILE A 278 -17.37 -0.94 7.67
CA ILE A 278 -17.77 -2.35 7.48
C ILE A 278 -17.74 -3.09 8.81
N LYS A 279 -16.62 -2.97 9.57
CA LYS A 279 -16.49 -3.64 10.86
C LYS A 279 -17.58 -3.22 11.84
N GLU A 280 -17.83 -1.92 11.97
CA GLU A 280 -18.86 -1.37 12.85
C GLU A 280 -20.26 -1.87 12.48
N LYS A 281 -20.55 -1.93 11.18
CA LYS A 281 -21.83 -2.44 10.68
C LYS A 281 -22.01 -3.93 10.97
N ILE A 282 -20.99 -4.75 10.70
CA ILE A 282 -21.00 -6.19 11.03
C ILE A 282 -21.26 -6.38 12.52
N GLU A 283 -20.50 -5.68 13.37
CA GLU A 283 -20.62 -5.81 14.82
C GLU A 283 -22.01 -5.39 15.32
N THR A 284 -22.57 -4.30 14.78
CA THR A 284 -23.92 -3.82 15.12
C THR A 284 -24.98 -4.86 14.74
N ASP A 285 -24.92 -5.38 13.51
CA ASP A 285 -25.92 -6.33 13.01
C ASP A 285 -25.86 -7.65 13.79
N LEU A 286 -24.66 -8.15 14.09
CA LEU A 286 -24.49 -9.36 14.90
C LEU A 286 -24.95 -9.16 16.35
N LYS A 287 -24.63 -8.02 16.99
CA LYS A 287 -25.09 -7.74 18.36
C LYS A 287 -26.60 -7.70 18.45
N ASN A 288 -27.25 -7.05 17.49
CA ASN A 288 -28.71 -6.98 17.44
C ASN A 288 -29.37 -8.36 17.29
N ALA A 289 -28.73 -9.28 16.56
CA ALA A 289 -29.27 -10.61 16.32
C ALA A 289 -28.93 -11.64 17.42
N PHE A 290 -27.74 -11.56 18.01
CA PHE A 290 -27.17 -12.65 18.81
C PHE A 290 -26.64 -12.23 20.19
N GLY A 291 -26.61 -10.94 20.50
CA GLY A 291 -25.97 -10.42 21.71
C GLY A 291 -24.44 -10.40 21.67
N ASP A 292 -23.83 -9.92 22.75
CA ASP A 292 -22.39 -9.60 22.79
C ASP A 292 -21.50 -10.85 22.72
N GLU A 293 -21.81 -11.92 23.47
CA GLU A 293 -20.93 -13.09 23.59
C GLU A 293 -20.71 -13.79 22.24
N LYS A 294 -21.79 -14.03 21.50
CA LYS A 294 -21.70 -14.67 20.18
C LYS A 294 -21.08 -13.74 19.14
N THR A 295 -21.36 -12.44 19.23
CA THR A 295 -20.72 -11.46 18.34
C THR A 295 -19.21 -11.46 18.51
N LEU A 296 -18.71 -11.43 19.76
CA LEU A 296 -17.27 -11.49 20.04
C LEU A 296 -16.63 -12.74 19.43
N LYS A 297 -17.23 -13.92 19.63
CA LYS A 297 -16.74 -15.18 19.06
C LYS A 297 -16.68 -15.18 17.53
N ILE A 298 -17.62 -14.52 16.86
CA ILE A 298 -17.61 -14.38 15.40
C ILE A 298 -16.54 -13.38 14.95
N MET A 299 -16.46 -12.22 15.60
CA MET A 299 -15.47 -11.18 15.29
C MET A 299 -14.03 -11.66 15.47
N GLU A 300 -13.77 -12.49 16.49
CA GLU A 300 -12.46 -13.11 16.73
C GLU A 300 -11.99 -14.00 15.58
N LYS A 301 -12.90 -14.57 14.77
CA LYS A 301 -12.53 -15.33 13.57
C LYS A 301 -11.86 -14.46 12.49
N GLY A 302 -12.01 -13.14 12.58
CA GLY A 302 -11.32 -12.18 11.73
C GLY A 302 -9.87 -11.89 12.15
N ASN A 303 -9.48 -12.26 13.38
CA ASN A 303 -8.16 -11.96 13.91
C ASN A 303 -7.09 -12.75 13.15
N ILE A 304 -5.99 -12.08 12.81
CA ILE A 304 -4.82 -12.70 12.19
C ILE A 304 -3.58 -12.43 13.02
N CYS A 305 -2.72 -13.45 13.14
CA CYS A 305 -1.39 -13.32 13.73
C CYS A 305 -0.32 -13.53 12.66
N PHE A 306 0.66 -12.63 12.63
CA PHE A 306 1.82 -12.74 11.76
C PHE A 306 2.89 -13.52 12.52
N GLY A 307 3.42 -14.61 11.95
CA GLY A 307 4.46 -15.41 12.60
C GLY A 307 4.25 -16.93 12.56
N GLN A 308 3.07 -17.41 12.21
CA GLN A 308 2.89 -18.83 11.92
C GLN A 308 3.35 -19.11 10.49
N LYS A 309 4.51 -19.78 10.34
CA LYS A 309 4.86 -20.46 9.09
C LYS A 309 3.66 -21.32 8.70
N GLN A 310 3.05 -21.04 7.55
CA GLN A 310 2.12 -21.99 6.95
C GLN A 310 2.90 -23.30 6.73
N LYS A 311 2.68 -24.31 7.59
CA LYS A 311 3.01 -25.69 7.25
C LYS A 311 2.09 -26.06 6.10
N LYS A 312 2.50 -25.75 4.86
CA LYS A 312 2.03 -26.54 3.72
C LYS A 312 2.57 -27.94 3.95
N GLU A 313 1.73 -28.84 4.45
CA GLU A 313 1.96 -30.27 4.33
C GLU A 313 2.06 -30.58 2.84
N LEU A 314 3.29 -30.63 2.33
CA LEU A 314 3.61 -31.33 1.11
C LEU A 314 3.28 -32.80 1.38
N LYS A 315 2.06 -33.21 1.04
CA LYS A 315 1.70 -34.63 0.91
C LYS A 315 2.51 -35.19 -0.27
N ILE A 316 3.74 -35.58 0.01
CA ILE A 316 4.54 -36.42 -0.87
C ILE A 316 3.84 -37.78 -0.90
N LYS A 317 3.11 -38.04 -1.99
CA LYS A 317 2.65 -39.39 -2.32
C LYS A 317 3.90 -40.26 -2.48
N ARG A 318 4.16 -41.12 -1.48
CA ARG A 318 5.14 -42.20 -1.56
C ARG A 318 4.72 -43.16 -2.68
N GLY A 319 5.38 -43.06 -3.83
CA GLY A 319 5.47 -44.12 -4.82
C GLY A 319 6.86 -44.76 -4.72
N ASN A 320 6.92 -46.02 -4.32
CA ASN A 320 8.14 -46.83 -4.26
C ASN A 320 8.82 -46.91 -5.64
N LYS A 321 10.13 -46.64 -5.74
CA LYS A 321 11.22 -47.64 -5.79
C LYS A 321 12.58 -46.94 -6.03
N MET A 322 13.59 -47.33 -5.26
CA MET A 322 15.00 -46.94 -5.38
C MET A 322 15.60 -47.31 -6.74
N THR A 323 16.42 -46.42 -7.30
CA THR A 323 17.82 -46.69 -7.69
C THR A 323 18.59 -45.38 -7.79
N THR A 324 19.80 -45.40 -7.23
CA THR A 324 20.81 -44.33 -7.15
C THR A 324 21.36 -43.91 -8.51
N ASN A 325 21.53 -42.61 -8.76
CA ASN A 325 22.80 -42.01 -9.17
C ASN A 325 22.71 -40.49 -9.30
N GLU A 326 23.86 -39.86 -9.09
CA GLU A 326 24.10 -38.45 -8.81
C GLU A 326 23.94 -37.50 -10.02
N SER A 327 23.86 -36.21 -9.68
CA SER A 327 24.21 -35.02 -10.48
C SER A 327 23.26 -34.59 -11.61
N ASN A 328 22.49 -33.53 -11.32
CA ASN A 328 22.20 -32.33 -12.12
C ASN A 328 20.76 -31.85 -11.87
N ILE A 329 20.60 -30.81 -11.05
CA ILE A 329 19.34 -30.06 -10.98
C ILE A 329 19.48 -28.87 -11.94
N SER A 330 19.04 -29.08 -13.17
CA SER A 330 18.62 -28.03 -14.09
C SER A 330 17.24 -27.55 -13.67
N ILE A 331 17.10 -26.25 -13.39
CA ILE A 331 15.81 -25.60 -13.16
C ILE A 331 15.23 -25.27 -14.53
N GLU A 332 14.30 -26.10 -15.02
CA GLU A 332 13.42 -25.72 -16.13
C GLU A 332 12.30 -24.83 -15.59
N VAL A 333 12.20 -23.62 -16.15
CA VAL A 333 11.12 -22.67 -15.92
C VAL A 333 10.13 -22.87 -17.07
N ASP A 334 8.99 -23.50 -16.79
CA ASP A 334 7.90 -23.60 -17.76
C ASP A 334 7.28 -22.22 -17.98
N VAL A 335 7.58 -21.65 -19.15
CA VAL A 335 6.90 -20.51 -19.75
C VAL A 335 5.62 -21.04 -20.39
N VAL A 336 4.48 -20.79 -19.75
CA VAL A 336 3.18 -21.00 -20.41
C VAL A 336 2.94 -19.80 -21.33
N ASN A 337 3.19 -20.01 -22.63
CA ASN A 337 2.67 -19.18 -23.71
C ASN A 337 1.17 -19.47 -23.87
N GLU A 338 0.33 -18.47 -23.61
CA GLU A 338 -1.03 -18.43 -24.16
C GLU A 338 -0.96 -17.88 -25.59
N GLN A 339 -1.20 -18.75 -26.57
CA GLN A 339 -1.59 -18.37 -27.92
C GLN A 339 -3.08 -18.63 -28.11
N GLU A 340 -3.77 -17.57 -28.52
CA GLU A 340 -4.84 -17.50 -29.51
C GLU A 340 -5.78 -18.70 -29.69
N ASN A 341 -7.04 -18.50 -29.31
CA ASN A 341 -8.18 -18.55 -30.22
C ASN A 341 -9.32 -17.68 -29.72
#